data_AF-A0A9I9E7G6-F1
#
_entry.id   AF-A0A9I9E7G6-F1
#
_cell.length_a   1.000
_cell.length_b   1.000
_cell.length_c   1.000
_cell.angle_alpha   90.00
_cell.angle_beta   90.00
_cell.angle_gamma   90.00
#
_symmetry.space_group_name_H-M   'P 1'
#
loop_
_entity.id
_entity.type
_entity.pdbx_description
1 polymer ?
#
loop_
_entity_poly.entity_id
_entity_poly.type
_entity_poly.pdbx_seq_one_letter_code
_entity_poly.pdbx_strand_id
1 'polypeptide(L)'
;MPLKAVIYRCRDFHSVPLLGPWGGVNYTPLLVLRQVWLKQFIPPTHNLQESDFSYDPEDCQGKKRQAVCAWKSIRKIKSKEHYEGVISGYEAWQENRRKNIIDILREVVERGKETSFEQPNQWIEKSIELEEKNRLLEQENEKLRKETSQWMDHATYLQNELEKTKSFLKNQDKLEKNLETLDKEIRRVNKANRSLKNEKTTLQATVGSQDEYIKDLESGKEYFLELVNDLNTSIEKREIQIMDLEPENHSLRQTVDSLHLKMAERSEEYEILKNYADFLHYPLTAFQNSSKRITQEYESLNTDYVQMKVDYDLQTRYFQVLVERVDQTIEFLRMVSKRANGFA
;
A
#
# COMPACT_ATOMS: atom_id res chain seq x y z
N MET A 1 -59.91 -52.22 62.18
CA MET A 1 -59.31 -51.15 61.35
C MET A 1 -60.35 -50.68 60.34
N PRO A 2 -60.65 -49.37 60.24
CA PRO A 2 -61.47 -48.86 59.14
C PRO A 2 -60.73 -49.10 57.82
N LEU A 3 -61.39 -49.74 56.84
CA LEU A 3 -60.82 -49.95 55.51
C LEU A 3 -60.59 -48.58 54.86
N LYS A 4 -59.33 -48.25 54.58
CA LYS A 4 -59.00 -47.12 53.70
C LYS A 4 -59.62 -47.41 52.33
N ALA A 5 -60.18 -46.38 51.70
CA ALA A 5 -60.91 -46.50 50.45
C ALA A 5 -60.04 -47.17 49.36
N VAL A 6 -60.46 -48.33 48.84
CA VAL A 6 -59.71 -49.08 47.83
C VAL A 6 -60.14 -48.62 46.44
N ILE A 7 -59.17 -48.19 45.64
CA ILE A 7 -59.39 -47.91 44.22
C ILE A 7 -59.64 -49.23 43.52
N TYR A 8 -60.66 -49.34 42.68
CA TYR A 8 -60.90 -50.57 41.91
C TYR A 8 -61.05 -50.35 40.40
N ARG A 9 -61.28 -49.12 39.95
CA ARG A 9 -61.52 -48.80 38.54
C ARG A 9 -61.16 -47.35 38.21
N CYS A 10 -60.63 -47.11 37.02
CA CYS A 10 -60.37 -45.77 36.48
C CYS A 10 -61.21 -45.52 35.22
N ARG A 11 -62.15 -44.57 35.27
CA ARG A 11 -63.03 -44.18 34.16
C ARG A 11 -63.63 -45.39 33.40
N ASP A 12 -63.26 -45.56 32.14
CA ASP A 12 -63.78 -46.58 31.21
C ASP A 12 -63.01 -47.90 31.30
N PHE A 13 -61.78 -47.91 31.84
CA PHE A 13 -61.00 -49.13 32.04
C PHE A 13 -61.75 -50.07 32.99
N HIS A 14 -61.71 -51.37 32.73
CA HIS A 14 -62.35 -52.38 33.59
C HIS A 14 -61.68 -52.50 34.96
N SER A 15 -60.42 -52.09 35.08
CA SER A 15 -59.68 -52.01 36.33
C SER A 15 -58.71 -50.82 36.36
N VAL A 16 -57.58 -50.91 37.07
CA VAL A 16 -56.64 -49.81 37.28
C VAL A 16 -55.43 -49.96 36.35
N PRO A 17 -55.29 -49.12 35.29
CA PRO A 17 -54.17 -49.23 34.37
C PRO A 17 -52.86 -48.77 35.01
N LEU A 18 -51.84 -49.61 35.03
CA LEU A 18 -50.47 -49.31 35.45
C LEU A 18 -49.59 -49.20 34.21
N LEU A 19 -48.94 -48.06 34.03
CA LEU A 19 -48.08 -47.80 32.87
C LEU A 19 -46.64 -48.19 33.18
N GLY A 20 -46.05 -49.00 32.29
CA GLY A 20 -44.62 -49.33 32.27
C GLY A 20 -43.90 -48.71 31.05
N PRO A 21 -42.59 -48.98 30.89
CA PRO A 21 -41.79 -48.44 29.78
C PRO A 21 -42.22 -48.95 28.39
N TRP A 22 -42.70 -50.20 28.31
CA TRP A 22 -43.00 -50.90 27.05
C TRP A 22 -44.50 -51.17 26.81
N GLY A 23 -45.36 -50.79 27.75
CA GLY A 23 -46.80 -51.01 27.71
C GLY A 23 -47.43 -50.72 29.07
N GLY A 24 -48.60 -51.27 29.33
CA GLY A 24 -49.25 -51.22 30.64
C GLY A 24 -50.03 -52.48 30.97
N VAL A 25 -50.34 -52.63 32.25
CA VAL A 25 -51.13 -53.74 32.81
C VAL A 25 -52.28 -53.18 33.63
N ASN A 26 -53.47 -53.73 33.44
CA ASN A 26 -54.68 -53.40 34.16
C ASN A 26 -54.71 -54.20 35.47
N TYR A 27 -54.18 -53.57 36.52
CA TYR A 27 -54.22 -54.12 37.86
C TYR A 27 -55.67 -54.21 38.35
N THR A 28 -56.06 -55.37 38.87
CA THR A 28 -57.42 -55.63 39.38
C THR A 28 -57.40 -55.77 40.91
N PRO A 29 -57.42 -54.66 41.67
CA PRO A 29 -57.36 -54.64 43.13
C PRO A 29 -58.37 -55.57 43.82
N LEU A 30 -59.54 -55.77 43.20
CA LEU A 30 -60.60 -56.62 43.73
C LEU A 30 -60.20 -58.09 43.84
N LEU A 31 -59.30 -58.58 42.97
CA LEU A 31 -58.76 -59.94 43.08
C LEU A 31 -57.88 -60.09 44.32
N VAL A 32 -57.14 -59.04 44.70
CA VAL A 32 -56.30 -59.06 45.91
C VAL A 32 -57.14 -58.99 47.18
N LEU A 33 -58.28 -58.28 47.15
CA LEU A 33 -59.21 -58.27 48.29
C LEU A 33 -59.77 -59.66 48.62
N ARG A 34 -59.85 -60.58 47.64
CA ARG A 34 -60.24 -61.97 47.86
C ARG A 34 -59.27 -62.71 48.80
N GLN A 35 -57.99 -62.39 48.77
CA GLN A 35 -56.96 -63.07 49.58
C GLN A 35 -56.99 -62.64 51.05
N VAL A 36 -57.56 -61.47 51.35
CA VAL A 36 -57.60 -60.87 52.70
C VAL A 36 -58.96 -61.02 53.41
N TRP A 37 -59.76 -62.02 53.03
CA TRP A 37 -60.97 -62.46 53.75
C TRP A 37 -62.07 -61.40 53.96
N LEU A 38 -62.14 -60.39 53.08
CA LEU A 38 -63.32 -59.54 52.97
C LEU A 38 -64.40 -60.31 52.19
N LYS A 39 -65.65 -60.34 52.69
CA LYS A 39 -66.78 -61.08 52.12
C LYS A 39 -66.76 -61.02 50.58
N GLN A 40 -66.79 -62.20 49.96
CA GLN A 40 -66.26 -62.40 48.62
C GLN A 40 -67.12 -61.76 47.54
N PHE A 41 -66.44 -60.97 46.73
CA PHE A 41 -66.87 -60.48 45.44
C PHE A 41 -66.44 -61.51 44.37
N ILE A 42 -67.30 -61.84 43.39
CA ILE A 42 -66.88 -62.51 42.17
C ILE A 42 -66.43 -61.39 41.22
N PRO A 43 -65.12 -61.12 41.06
CA PRO A 43 -64.69 -60.13 40.10
C PRO A 43 -65.10 -60.58 38.70
N PRO A 44 -65.67 -59.67 37.88
CA PRO A 44 -65.90 -59.95 36.48
C PRO A 44 -64.57 -60.30 35.82
N THR A 45 -64.34 -61.58 35.58
CA THR A 45 -63.14 -62.10 34.90
C THR A 45 -63.27 -62.05 33.38
N HIS A 46 -64.41 -61.61 32.86
CA HIS A 46 -64.77 -61.72 31.45
C HIS A 46 -63.87 -60.93 30.49
N ASN A 47 -63.08 -59.96 30.98
CA ASN A 47 -62.17 -59.13 30.16
C ASN A 47 -60.72 -59.15 30.68
N LEU A 48 -60.31 -60.18 31.44
CA LEU A 48 -58.91 -60.30 31.89
C LEU A 48 -57.93 -60.47 30.73
N GLN A 49 -58.37 -61.00 29.59
CA GLN A 49 -57.52 -61.15 28.40
C GLN A 49 -57.08 -59.81 27.81
N GLU A 50 -57.84 -58.74 28.06
CA GLU A 50 -57.52 -57.36 27.66
C GLU A 50 -56.82 -56.57 28.79
N SER A 51 -56.31 -57.27 29.81
CA SER A 51 -55.65 -56.61 30.94
C SER A 51 -54.33 -55.96 30.53
N ASP A 52 -53.64 -56.52 29.56
CA ASP A 52 -52.31 -56.10 29.18
C ASP A 52 -52.36 -55.40 27.82
N PHE A 53 -51.66 -54.28 27.69
CA PHE A 53 -51.56 -53.57 26.42
C PHE A 53 -50.11 -53.14 26.18
N SER A 54 -49.60 -53.38 24.97
CA SER A 54 -48.33 -52.81 24.52
C SER A 54 -48.53 -51.39 23.99
N TYR A 55 -47.46 -50.60 23.96
CA TYR A 55 -47.48 -49.39 23.15
C TYR A 55 -47.25 -49.77 21.70
N ASP A 56 -48.27 -49.56 20.86
CA ASP A 56 -48.10 -49.62 19.41
C ASP A 56 -47.14 -48.50 18.97
N PRO A 57 -46.12 -48.77 18.13
CA PRO A 57 -45.24 -47.75 17.57
C PRO A 57 -45.99 -46.57 16.92
N GLU A 58 -47.17 -46.82 16.36
CA GLU A 58 -47.96 -45.80 15.64
C GLU A 58 -48.86 -44.95 16.57
N ASP A 59 -49.30 -45.47 17.73
CA ASP A 59 -50.20 -44.78 18.67
C ASP A 59 -49.77 -44.88 20.16
N CYS A 60 -48.46 -44.90 20.40
CA CYS A 60 -47.88 -44.95 21.75
C CYS A 60 -48.34 -43.77 22.64
N GLN A 61 -48.49 -42.58 22.04
CA GLN A 61 -48.92 -41.38 22.77
C GLN A 61 -50.42 -41.39 23.10
N GLY A 62 -51.28 -41.93 22.21
CA GLY A 62 -52.72 -41.99 22.44
C GLY A 62 -53.07 -42.88 23.62
N LYS A 63 -52.52 -44.10 23.68
CA LYS A 63 -52.74 -45.04 24.79
C LYS A 63 -52.24 -44.50 26.14
N LYS A 64 -51.08 -43.85 26.17
CA LYS A 64 -50.55 -43.17 27.37
C LYS A 64 -51.48 -42.05 27.84
N ARG A 65 -51.93 -41.20 26.92
CA ARG A 65 -52.88 -40.11 27.23
C ARG A 65 -54.20 -40.67 27.76
N GLN A 66 -54.75 -41.72 27.15
CA GLN A 66 -56.00 -42.34 27.58
C GLN A 66 -55.91 -42.88 29.01
N ALA A 67 -54.84 -43.61 29.35
CA ALA A 67 -54.62 -44.12 30.70
C ALA A 67 -54.46 -42.98 31.71
N VAL A 68 -53.63 -41.96 31.42
CA VAL A 68 -53.43 -40.79 32.29
C VAL A 68 -54.74 -40.01 32.49
N CYS A 69 -55.55 -39.84 31.44
CA CYS A 69 -56.87 -39.23 31.55
C CYS A 69 -57.82 -40.06 32.42
N ALA A 70 -57.78 -41.39 32.34
CA ALA A 70 -58.59 -42.25 33.19
C ALA A 70 -58.22 -42.15 34.68
N TRP A 71 -56.94 -41.93 34.99
CA TRP A 71 -56.46 -41.69 36.36
C TRP A 71 -57.02 -40.42 37.00
N LYS A 72 -57.57 -39.48 36.22
CA LYS A 72 -58.27 -38.30 36.76
C LYS A 72 -59.67 -38.64 37.30
N SER A 73 -60.22 -39.82 36.98
CA SER A 73 -61.57 -40.24 37.37
C SER A 73 -61.55 -41.62 38.04
N ILE A 74 -61.17 -41.63 39.32
CA ILE A 74 -60.96 -42.84 40.11
C ILE A 74 -62.24 -43.25 40.85
N ARG A 75 -62.67 -44.50 40.70
CA ARG A 75 -63.74 -45.09 41.52
C ARG A 75 -63.15 -45.86 42.71
N LYS A 76 -63.67 -45.57 43.92
CA LYS A 76 -63.19 -46.13 45.18
C LYS A 76 -64.33 -46.82 45.95
N ILE A 77 -64.02 -47.91 46.64
CA ILE A 77 -64.94 -48.58 47.58
C ILE A 77 -64.55 -48.18 49.00
N LYS A 78 -65.52 -47.68 49.78
CA LYS A 78 -65.30 -47.14 51.14
C LYS A 78 -65.90 -48.02 52.25
N SER A 79 -66.74 -49.01 51.96
CA SER A 79 -67.41 -49.84 52.98
C SER A 79 -67.76 -51.23 52.44
N LYS A 80 -67.83 -52.21 53.36
CA LYS A 80 -68.03 -53.66 53.14
C LYS A 80 -69.46 -54.02 52.71
N GLU A 81 -70.38 -53.05 52.65
CA GLU A 81 -71.84 -53.29 52.57
C GLU A 81 -72.53 -52.88 51.27
N HIS A 82 -71.82 -52.37 50.26
CA HIS A 82 -72.45 -52.02 48.99
C HIS A 82 -71.55 -52.39 47.80
N TYR A 83 -71.61 -53.66 47.43
CA TYR A 83 -71.31 -54.11 46.08
C TYR A 83 -72.52 -54.89 45.56
N GLU A 84 -73.13 -54.37 44.51
CA GLU A 84 -74.27 -54.95 43.80
C GLU A 84 -73.75 -56.17 43.01
N GLY A 85 -73.86 -57.38 43.58
CA GLY A 85 -73.35 -58.61 42.96
C GLY A 85 -72.78 -59.69 43.90
N VAL A 86 -72.90 -59.54 45.23
CA VAL A 86 -72.51 -60.62 46.16
C VAL A 86 -73.60 -61.70 46.19
N ILE A 87 -73.36 -62.81 45.49
CA ILE A 87 -74.30 -63.94 45.35
C ILE A 87 -73.80 -65.15 46.16
N SER A 88 -74.74 -65.81 46.83
CA SER A 88 -74.73 -66.99 47.72
C SER A 88 -73.95 -68.25 47.27
N GLY A 89 -73.24 -68.25 46.14
CA GLY A 89 -72.58 -69.44 45.58
C GLY A 89 -71.28 -69.86 46.28
N TYR A 90 -70.65 -68.98 47.07
CA TYR A 90 -69.34 -69.27 47.66
C TYR A 90 -69.38 -70.33 48.77
N GLU A 91 -70.41 -70.29 49.62
CA GLU A 91 -70.57 -71.28 50.70
C GLU A 91 -70.76 -72.68 50.11
N ALA A 92 -71.56 -72.81 49.05
CA ALA A 92 -71.75 -74.04 48.30
C ALA A 92 -70.46 -74.54 47.60
N TRP A 93 -69.67 -73.64 47.01
CA TRP A 93 -68.37 -74.00 46.41
C TRP A 93 -67.36 -74.49 47.45
N GLN A 94 -67.29 -73.83 48.61
CA GLN A 94 -66.37 -74.21 49.70
C GLN A 94 -66.73 -75.58 50.28
N GLU A 95 -68.03 -75.87 50.41
CA GLU A 95 -68.52 -77.17 50.88
C GLU A 95 -68.22 -78.29 49.87
N ASN A 96 -68.39 -78.03 48.57
CA ASN A 96 -68.05 -78.98 47.51
C ASN A 96 -66.53 -79.25 47.41
N ARG A 97 -65.69 -78.24 47.67
CA ARG A 97 -64.23 -78.39 47.65
C ARG A 97 -63.70 -79.16 48.87
N ARG A 98 -64.34 -79.02 50.03
CA ARG A 98 -64.01 -79.82 51.23
C ARG A 98 -64.28 -81.31 51.02
N LYS A 99 -65.36 -81.68 50.33
CA LYS A 99 -65.64 -83.09 49.97
C LYS A 99 -64.57 -83.67 49.03
N ASN A 100 -64.23 -82.95 47.96
CA ASN A 100 -63.22 -83.41 46.98
C ASN A 100 -61.81 -83.63 47.59
N ILE A 101 -61.37 -82.80 48.54
CA ILE A 101 -60.03 -82.94 49.15
C ILE A 101 -59.95 -84.18 50.06
N ILE A 102 -61.04 -84.52 50.75
CA ILE A 102 -61.10 -85.71 51.61
C ILE A 102 -61.04 -86.98 50.75
N ASP A 103 -61.69 -86.98 49.58
CA ASP A 103 -61.67 -88.12 48.67
C ASP A 103 -60.28 -88.34 48.02
N ILE A 104 -59.56 -87.26 47.66
CA ILE A 104 -58.19 -87.34 47.12
C ILE A 104 -57.20 -87.90 48.16
N LEU A 105 -57.31 -87.49 49.42
CA LEU A 105 -56.42 -87.98 50.48
C LEU A 105 -56.66 -89.47 50.79
N ARG A 106 -57.89 -89.96 50.63
CA ARG A 106 -58.21 -91.39 50.77
C ARG A 106 -57.60 -92.21 49.63
N GLU A 107 -57.70 -91.70 48.40
CA GLU A 107 -57.15 -92.36 47.20
C GLU A 107 -55.61 -92.43 47.18
N VAL A 108 -54.92 -91.42 47.74
CA VAL A 108 -53.44 -91.41 47.85
C VAL A 108 -52.94 -92.35 48.95
N VAL A 109 -53.69 -92.48 50.06
CA VAL A 109 -53.35 -93.42 51.15
C VAL A 109 -53.62 -94.87 50.74
N GLU A 110 -54.64 -95.11 49.90
CA GLU A 110 -54.93 -96.43 49.33
C GLU A 110 -53.95 -96.81 48.21
N ARG A 111 -53.51 -95.87 47.35
CA ARG A 111 -52.43 -96.11 46.36
C ARG A 111 -51.04 -96.30 46.99
N GLY A 112 -50.79 -95.77 48.18
CA GLY A 112 -49.50 -95.90 48.88
C GLY A 112 -49.20 -97.31 49.41
N LYS A 113 -50.17 -98.24 49.38
CA LYS A 113 -49.97 -99.64 49.77
C LYS A 113 -49.77 -100.60 48.60
N GLU A 114 -49.84 -100.10 47.36
CA GLU A 114 -49.63 -100.89 46.14
C GLU A 114 -48.65 -100.17 45.20
N THR A 115 -47.38 -100.08 45.60
CA THR A 115 -46.29 -99.99 44.62
C THR A 115 -45.28 -101.07 44.96
N SER A 116 -45.35 -102.12 44.15
CA SER A 116 -44.33 -103.14 43.96
C SER A 116 -42.93 -102.55 44.00
N PHE A 117 -42.05 -103.17 44.78
CA PHE A 117 -40.62 -103.02 44.64
C PHE A 117 -40.23 -103.31 43.18
N GLU A 118 -39.84 -102.27 42.44
CA GLU A 118 -39.13 -102.44 41.16
C GLU A 118 -37.81 -103.18 41.43
N GLN A 119 -37.49 -104.18 40.61
CA GLN A 119 -36.35 -105.05 40.83
C GLN A 119 -35.00 -104.33 40.61
N PRO A 120 -33.93 -104.70 41.35
CA PRO A 120 -32.58 -104.12 41.23
C PRO A 120 -32.00 -104.02 39.81
N ASN A 121 -32.39 -104.92 38.89
CA ASN A 121 -31.86 -104.96 37.53
C ASN A 121 -32.31 -103.76 36.66
N GLN A 122 -33.51 -103.19 36.88
CA GLN A 122 -33.97 -102.00 36.15
C GLN A 122 -33.25 -100.71 36.56
N TRP A 123 -32.77 -100.62 37.81
CA TRP A 123 -31.97 -99.50 38.29
C TRP A 123 -30.55 -99.52 37.70
N ILE A 124 -30.00 -100.72 37.51
CA ILE A 124 -28.69 -100.91 36.89
C ILE A 124 -28.75 -100.47 35.41
N GLU A 125 -29.78 -100.87 34.66
CA GLU A 125 -29.98 -100.45 33.27
C GLU A 125 -30.12 -98.92 33.13
N LYS A 126 -30.96 -98.28 33.95
CA LYS A 126 -31.09 -96.81 33.98
C LYS A 126 -29.79 -96.10 34.37
N SER A 127 -29.00 -96.69 35.29
CA SER A 127 -27.73 -96.12 35.72
C SER A 127 -26.70 -96.14 34.59
N ILE A 128 -26.60 -97.24 33.84
CA ILE A 128 -25.71 -97.37 32.68
C ILE A 128 -26.12 -96.39 31.57
N GLU A 129 -27.42 -96.26 31.27
CA GLU A 129 -27.91 -95.28 30.28
C GLU A 129 -27.60 -93.83 30.69
N LEU A 130 -27.72 -93.50 31.98
CA LEU A 130 -27.38 -92.16 32.49
C LEU A 130 -25.89 -91.88 32.42
N GLU A 131 -25.06 -92.87 32.73
CA GLU A 131 -23.61 -92.75 32.65
C GLU A 131 -23.13 -92.56 31.20
N GLU A 132 -23.74 -93.26 30.25
CA GLU A 132 -23.46 -93.09 28.83
C GLU A 132 -23.94 -91.73 28.29
N LYS A 133 -25.12 -91.25 28.71
CA LYS A 133 -25.58 -89.88 28.41
C LYS A 133 -24.66 -88.81 29.00
N ASN A 134 -24.19 -88.99 30.24
CA ASN A 134 -23.23 -88.07 30.85
C ASN A 134 -21.91 -88.03 30.07
N ARG A 135 -21.41 -89.18 29.62
CA ARG A 135 -20.19 -89.24 28.79
C ARG A 135 -20.36 -88.48 27.47
N LEU A 136 -21.52 -88.59 26.82
CA LEU A 136 -21.82 -87.84 25.60
C LEU A 136 -21.90 -86.33 25.85
N LEU A 137 -22.56 -85.91 26.94
CA LEU A 137 -22.65 -84.51 27.34
C LEU A 137 -21.27 -83.92 27.67
N GLU A 138 -20.36 -84.68 28.28
CA GLU A 138 -18.98 -84.24 28.53
C GLU A 138 -18.22 -84.03 27.22
N GLN A 139 -18.36 -84.93 26.25
CA GLN A 139 -17.75 -84.76 24.92
C GLN A 139 -18.29 -83.53 24.18
N GLU A 140 -19.61 -83.29 24.26
CA GLU A 140 -20.25 -82.12 23.65
C GLU A 140 -19.81 -80.81 24.35
N ASN A 141 -19.74 -80.80 25.68
CA ASN A 141 -19.24 -79.66 26.44
C ASN A 141 -17.77 -79.34 26.11
N GLU A 142 -16.93 -80.35 25.96
CA GLU A 142 -15.53 -80.16 25.57
C GLU A 142 -15.42 -79.59 24.14
N LYS A 143 -16.28 -80.05 23.22
CA LYS A 143 -16.36 -79.48 21.87
C LYS A 143 -16.79 -78.01 21.90
N LEU A 144 -17.85 -77.69 22.63
CA LEU A 144 -18.35 -76.31 22.79
C LEU A 144 -17.30 -75.39 23.43
N ARG A 145 -16.53 -75.90 24.40
CA ARG A 145 -15.40 -75.15 24.99
C ARG A 145 -14.33 -74.81 23.96
N LYS A 146 -13.95 -75.76 23.11
CA LYS A 146 -12.98 -75.53 22.02
C LYS A 146 -13.51 -74.52 21.00
N GLU A 147 -14.75 -74.66 20.57
CA GLU A 147 -15.39 -73.68 19.67
C GLU A 147 -15.43 -72.29 20.32
N THR A 148 -15.79 -72.19 21.60
CA THR A 148 -15.81 -70.91 22.34
C THR A 148 -14.41 -70.29 22.40
N SER A 149 -13.37 -71.08 22.64
CA SER A 149 -11.97 -70.61 22.62
C SER A 149 -11.58 -70.08 21.24
N GLN A 150 -11.92 -70.78 20.17
CA GLN A 150 -11.67 -70.34 18.79
C GLN A 150 -12.40 -69.02 18.47
N TRP A 151 -13.66 -68.88 18.89
CA TRP A 151 -14.40 -67.64 18.71
C TRP A 151 -13.82 -66.48 19.52
N MET A 152 -13.31 -66.73 20.73
CA MET A 152 -12.60 -65.71 21.52
C MET A 152 -11.29 -65.25 20.86
N ASP A 153 -10.49 -66.19 20.34
CA ASP A 153 -9.25 -65.86 19.63
C ASP A 153 -9.55 -65.05 18.36
N HIS A 154 -10.58 -65.45 17.60
CA HIS A 154 -11.01 -64.74 16.40
C HIS A 154 -11.55 -63.34 16.73
N ALA A 155 -12.32 -63.19 17.81
CA ALA A 155 -12.80 -61.89 18.27
C ALA A 155 -11.64 -60.96 18.67
N THR A 156 -10.64 -61.50 19.38
CA THR A 156 -9.44 -60.76 19.79
C THR A 156 -8.62 -60.33 18.57
N TYR A 157 -8.47 -61.21 17.58
CA TYR A 157 -7.80 -60.90 16.31
C TYR A 157 -8.49 -59.75 15.56
N LEU A 158 -9.81 -59.85 15.36
CA LEU A 158 -10.59 -58.82 14.69
C LEU A 158 -10.53 -57.47 15.43
N GLN A 159 -10.51 -57.49 16.76
CA GLN A 159 -10.40 -56.28 17.55
C GLN A 159 -9.04 -55.58 17.38
N ASN A 160 -7.94 -56.35 17.30
CA ASN A 160 -6.62 -55.81 17.00
C ASN A 160 -6.55 -55.22 15.57
N GLU A 161 -7.14 -55.88 14.57
CA GLU A 161 -7.22 -55.34 13.20
C GLU A 161 -8.07 -54.06 13.15
N LEU A 162 -9.17 -54.01 13.90
CA LEU A 162 -9.99 -52.80 14.02
C LEU A 162 -9.20 -51.63 14.66
N GLU A 163 -8.36 -51.90 15.66
CA GLU A 163 -7.56 -50.84 16.28
C GLU A 163 -6.44 -50.36 15.36
N LYS A 164 -5.80 -51.27 14.61
CA LYS A 164 -4.82 -50.90 13.56
C LYS A 164 -5.45 -50.00 12.50
N THR A 165 -6.63 -50.37 11.99
CA THR A 165 -7.34 -49.57 10.96
C THR A 165 -7.76 -48.20 11.49
N LYS A 166 -8.23 -48.09 12.74
CA LYS A 166 -8.49 -46.79 13.39
C LYS A 166 -7.24 -45.93 13.48
N SER A 167 -6.11 -46.52 13.87
CA SER A 167 -4.84 -45.79 13.96
C SER A 167 -4.37 -45.29 12.59
N PHE A 168 -4.59 -46.08 11.53
CA PHE A 168 -4.30 -45.71 10.15
C PHE A 168 -5.16 -44.54 9.68
N LEU A 169 -6.48 -44.59 9.92
CA LEU A 169 -7.40 -43.49 9.58
C LEU A 169 -7.02 -42.18 10.28
N LYS A 170 -6.65 -42.24 11.57
CA LYS A 170 -6.19 -41.04 12.30
C LYS A 170 -4.93 -40.42 11.70
N ASN A 171 -4.01 -41.26 11.20
CA ASN A 171 -2.82 -40.78 10.51
C ASN A 171 -3.15 -40.19 9.14
N GLN A 172 -4.12 -40.77 8.43
CA GLN A 172 -4.63 -40.25 7.17
C GLN A 172 -5.26 -38.85 7.34
N ASP A 173 -6.12 -38.65 8.34
CA ASP A 173 -6.70 -37.34 8.67
C ASP A 173 -5.61 -36.28 8.98
N LYS A 174 -4.54 -36.71 9.66
CA LYS A 174 -3.41 -35.83 9.97
C LYS A 174 -2.64 -35.44 8.70
N LEU A 175 -2.44 -36.40 7.79
CA LEU A 175 -1.78 -36.15 6.52
C LEU A 175 -2.60 -35.20 5.63
N GLU A 176 -3.92 -35.37 5.60
CA GLU A 176 -4.84 -34.50 4.85
C GLU A 176 -4.79 -33.05 5.35
N LYS A 177 -4.79 -32.83 6.67
CA LYS A 177 -4.62 -31.49 7.27
C LYS A 177 -3.27 -30.86 6.91
N ASN A 178 -2.20 -31.64 6.87
CA ASN A 178 -0.88 -31.16 6.47
C ASN A 178 -0.87 -30.77 4.99
N LEU A 179 -1.52 -31.55 4.11
CA LEU A 179 -1.66 -31.23 2.69
C LEU A 179 -2.46 -29.93 2.48
N GLU A 180 -3.55 -29.73 3.21
CA GLU A 180 -4.32 -28.48 3.13
C GLU A 180 -3.50 -27.26 3.59
N THR A 181 -2.65 -27.44 4.61
CA THR A 181 -1.74 -26.40 5.09
C THR A 181 -0.69 -26.06 4.04
N LEU A 182 -0.10 -27.09 3.42
CA LEU A 182 0.88 -26.93 2.34
C LEU A 182 0.27 -26.24 1.10
N ASP A 183 -0.96 -26.58 0.72
CA ASP A 183 -1.66 -25.91 -0.38
C ASP A 183 -1.87 -24.40 -0.10
N LYS A 184 -2.24 -24.05 1.14
CA LYS A 184 -2.37 -22.66 1.57
C LYS A 184 -1.04 -21.92 1.46
N GLU A 185 0.07 -22.53 1.85
CA GLU A 185 1.41 -21.95 1.72
C GLU A 185 1.83 -21.77 0.26
N ILE A 186 1.62 -22.78 -0.59
CA ILE A 186 1.89 -22.70 -2.03
C ILE A 186 1.11 -21.53 -2.67
N ARG A 187 -0.18 -21.36 -2.33
CA ARG A 187 -0.98 -20.22 -2.82
C ARG A 187 -0.41 -18.88 -2.36
N ARG A 188 0.05 -18.76 -1.11
CA ARG A 188 0.68 -17.55 -0.57
C ARG A 188 1.98 -17.23 -1.32
N VAL A 189 2.86 -18.21 -1.47
CA VAL A 189 4.13 -18.06 -2.22
C VAL A 189 3.87 -17.66 -3.67
N ASN A 190 2.91 -18.31 -4.34
CA ASN A 190 2.54 -17.96 -5.72
C ASN A 190 1.96 -16.55 -5.86
N LYS A 191 1.28 -16.03 -4.83
CA LYS A 191 0.82 -14.63 -4.81
C LYS A 191 2.00 -13.66 -4.64
N ALA A 192 2.93 -13.98 -3.74
CA ALA A 192 4.15 -13.18 -3.53
C ALA A 192 5.03 -13.16 -4.79
N ASN A 193 5.25 -14.30 -5.44
CA ASN A 193 6.01 -14.40 -6.68
C ASN A 193 5.39 -13.58 -7.82
N ARG A 194 4.06 -13.54 -7.93
CA ARG A 194 3.37 -12.67 -8.89
C ARG A 194 3.63 -11.19 -8.60
N SER A 195 3.58 -10.79 -7.32
CA SER A 195 3.89 -9.41 -6.91
C SER A 195 5.33 -9.03 -7.25
N LEU A 196 6.30 -9.88 -6.88
CA LEU A 196 7.71 -9.67 -7.18
C LEU A 196 7.99 -9.62 -8.68
N LYS A 197 7.29 -10.44 -9.48
CA LYS A 197 7.40 -10.40 -10.94
C LYS A 197 6.94 -9.05 -11.51
N ASN A 198 5.83 -8.52 -11.01
CA ASN A 198 5.33 -7.20 -11.43
C ASN A 198 6.30 -6.07 -11.02
N GLU A 199 6.82 -6.13 -9.79
CA GLU A 199 7.82 -5.17 -9.32
C GLU A 199 9.09 -5.21 -10.18
N LYS A 200 9.58 -6.42 -10.50
CA LYS A 200 10.70 -6.61 -11.43
C LYS A 200 10.44 -5.96 -12.79
N THR A 201 9.25 -6.13 -13.37
CA THR A 201 8.92 -5.50 -14.67
C THR A 201 8.87 -3.98 -14.58
N THR A 202 8.36 -3.41 -13.49
CA THR A 202 8.36 -1.96 -13.27
C THR A 202 9.78 -1.42 -13.14
N LEU A 203 10.61 -2.06 -12.31
CA LEU A 203 12.02 -1.67 -12.14
C LEU A 203 12.80 -1.77 -13.46
N GLN A 204 12.54 -2.80 -14.26
CA GLN A 204 13.17 -2.95 -15.57
C GLN A 204 12.79 -1.82 -16.53
N ALA A 205 11.53 -1.36 -16.51
CA ALA A 205 11.11 -0.20 -17.30
C ALA A 205 11.79 1.09 -16.81
N THR A 206 11.88 1.29 -15.49
CA THR A 206 12.58 2.45 -14.91
C THR A 206 14.06 2.48 -15.29
N VAL A 207 14.76 1.35 -15.17
CA VAL A 207 16.18 1.24 -15.58
C VAL A 207 16.33 1.57 -17.06
N GLY A 208 15.46 1.03 -17.93
CA GLY A 208 15.50 1.36 -19.35
C GLY A 208 15.33 2.86 -19.65
N SER A 209 14.42 3.54 -18.94
CA SER A 209 14.27 5.00 -19.07
C SER A 209 15.48 5.81 -18.56
N GLN A 210 16.15 5.30 -17.52
CA GLN A 210 17.36 5.93 -16.98
C GLN A 210 18.54 5.73 -17.93
N ASP A 211 18.68 4.56 -18.54
CA ASP A 211 19.71 4.28 -19.55
C ASP A 211 19.56 5.20 -20.78
N GLU A 212 18.33 5.44 -21.23
CA GLU A 212 18.05 6.39 -22.31
C GLU A 212 18.45 7.82 -21.93
N TYR A 213 18.09 8.26 -20.72
CA TYR A 213 18.50 9.57 -20.21
C TYR A 213 20.02 9.71 -20.08
N ILE A 214 20.73 8.66 -19.62
CA ILE A 214 22.20 8.66 -19.55
C ILE A 214 22.79 8.80 -20.95
N LYS A 215 22.26 8.09 -21.93
CA LYS A 215 22.73 8.15 -23.33
C LYS A 215 22.56 9.55 -23.93
N ASP A 216 21.46 10.23 -23.62
CA ASP A 216 21.23 11.63 -24.02
C ASP A 216 22.27 12.57 -23.38
N LEU A 217 22.56 12.38 -22.09
CA LEU A 217 23.60 13.16 -21.39
C LEU A 217 25.00 12.90 -21.96
N GLU A 218 25.32 11.65 -22.30
CA GLU A 218 26.60 11.28 -22.92
C GLU A 218 26.76 11.93 -24.30
N SER A 219 25.70 11.91 -25.11
CA SER A 219 25.67 12.59 -26.41
C SER A 219 25.86 14.10 -26.26
N GLY A 220 25.19 14.71 -25.28
CA GLY A 220 25.36 16.14 -24.97
C GLY A 220 26.79 16.47 -24.51
N LYS A 221 27.39 15.62 -23.67
CA LYS A 221 28.79 15.77 -23.23
C LYS A 221 29.76 15.73 -24.42
N GLU A 222 29.55 14.81 -25.35
CA GLU A 222 30.39 14.68 -26.55
C GLU A 222 30.30 15.93 -27.44
N TYR A 223 29.09 16.44 -27.66
CA TYR A 223 28.87 17.71 -28.36
C TYR A 223 29.61 18.88 -27.70
N PHE A 224 29.50 19.02 -26.37
CA PHE A 224 30.21 20.10 -25.66
C PHE A 224 31.73 19.94 -25.70
N LEU A 225 32.23 18.69 -25.71
CA LEU A 225 33.66 18.43 -25.83
C LEU A 225 34.20 18.88 -27.18
N GLU A 226 33.48 18.59 -28.27
CA GLU A 226 33.82 19.05 -29.62
C GLU A 226 33.84 20.58 -29.69
N LEU A 227 32.80 21.24 -29.16
CA LEU A 227 32.73 22.70 -29.12
C LEU A 227 33.91 23.33 -28.36
N VAL A 228 34.30 22.75 -27.22
CA VAL A 228 35.44 23.24 -26.43
C VAL A 228 36.76 23.08 -27.22
N ASN A 229 36.94 21.97 -27.93
CA ASN A 229 38.12 21.75 -28.76
C ASN A 229 38.21 22.78 -29.91
N ASP A 230 37.09 23.07 -30.57
CA ASP A 230 37.00 24.09 -31.61
C ASP A 230 37.33 25.49 -31.08
N LEU A 231 36.79 25.83 -29.90
CA LEU A 231 37.08 27.11 -29.24
C LEU A 231 38.56 27.23 -28.87
N ASN A 232 39.16 26.18 -28.29
CA ASN A 232 40.58 26.16 -27.95
C ASN A 232 41.44 26.36 -29.20
N THR A 233 41.12 25.66 -30.29
CA THR A 233 41.81 25.82 -31.58
C THR A 233 41.68 27.27 -32.11
N SER A 234 40.52 27.90 -31.94
CA SER A 234 40.33 29.30 -32.33
C SER A 234 41.07 30.28 -31.42
N ILE A 235 41.20 29.98 -30.13
CA ILE A 235 41.95 30.80 -29.17
C ILE A 235 43.43 30.75 -29.54
N GLU A 236 44.01 29.56 -29.73
CA GLU A 236 45.41 29.39 -30.14
C GLU A 236 45.73 30.18 -31.41
N LYS A 237 44.84 30.14 -32.42
CA LYS A 237 45.00 30.95 -33.65
C LYS A 237 45.04 32.45 -33.36
N ARG A 238 44.20 32.95 -32.46
CA ARG A 238 44.19 34.38 -32.09
C ARG A 238 45.41 34.75 -31.27
N GLU A 239 45.89 33.88 -30.39
CA GLU A 239 47.11 34.10 -29.63
C GLU A 239 48.32 34.25 -30.55
N ILE A 240 48.43 33.39 -31.57
CA ILE A 240 49.48 33.51 -32.60
C ILE A 240 49.37 34.85 -33.35
N GLN A 241 48.16 35.26 -33.76
CA GLN A 241 47.97 36.56 -34.43
C GLN A 241 48.36 37.75 -33.54
N ILE A 242 48.06 37.69 -32.24
CA ILE A 242 48.47 38.73 -31.28
C ILE A 242 50.00 38.79 -31.19
N MET A 243 50.65 37.64 -31.06
CA MET A 243 52.11 37.53 -31.00
C MET A 243 52.79 38.06 -32.29
N ASP A 244 52.18 37.87 -33.46
CA ASP A 244 52.70 38.41 -34.73
C ASP A 244 52.55 39.95 -34.83
N LEU A 245 51.53 40.53 -34.19
CA LEU A 245 51.26 41.99 -34.20
C LEU A 245 52.02 42.77 -33.12
N GLU A 246 52.48 42.11 -32.06
CA GLU A 246 53.25 42.75 -30.98
C GLU A 246 54.52 43.48 -31.46
N PRO A 247 55.36 42.88 -32.33
CA PRO A 247 56.55 43.55 -32.86
C PRO A 247 56.23 44.81 -33.66
N GLU A 248 55.18 44.78 -34.48
CA GLU A 248 54.76 45.94 -35.27
C GLU A 248 54.27 47.07 -34.37
N ASN A 249 53.44 46.76 -33.36
CA ASN A 249 53.01 47.72 -32.35
C ASN A 249 54.19 48.33 -31.59
N HIS A 250 55.19 47.53 -31.23
CA HIS A 250 56.39 48.01 -30.57
C HIS A 250 57.20 48.96 -31.48
N SER A 251 57.36 48.61 -32.76
CA SER A 251 58.04 49.46 -33.75
C SER A 251 57.30 50.80 -33.97
N LEU A 252 55.97 50.77 -34.06
CA LEU A 252 55.15 51.97 -34.17
C LEU A 252 55.31 52.87 -32.93
N ARG A 253 55.31 52.30 -31.72
CA ARG A 253 55.55 53.06 -30.48
C ARG A 253 56.92 53.76 -30.51
N GLN A 254 57.99 53.04 -30.87
CA GLN A 254 59.32 53.63 -31.02
C GLN A 254 59.35 54.77 -32.05
N THR A 255 58.63 54.62 -33.16
CA THR A 255 58.53 55.66 -34.19
C THR A 255 57.81 56.89 -33.67
N VAL A 256 56.69 56.70 -32.97
CA VAL A 256 55.94 57.80 -32.34
C VAL A 256 56.80 58.54 -31.32
N ASP A 257 57.53 57.83 -30.46
CA ASP A 257 58.44 58.44 -29.49
C ASP A 257 59.56 59.25 -30.17
N SER A 258 60.13 58.73 -31.26
CA SER A 258 61.12 59.46 -32.06
C SER A 258 60.55 60.73 -32.70
N LEU A 259 59.32 60.68 -33.21
CA LEU A 259 58.65 61.84 -33.78
C LEU A 259 58.33 62.89 -32.72
N HIS A 260 57.89 62.47 -31.53
CA HIS A 260 57.67 63.39 -30.41
C HIS A 260 58.96 64.13 -30.02
N LEU A 261 60.10 63.44 -29.97
CA LEU A 261 61.40 64.08 -29.69
C LEU A 261 61.76 65.12 -30.74
N LYS A 262 61.67 64.77 -32.03
CA LYS A 262 61.94 65.71 -33.14
C LYS A 262 60.99 66.91 -33.13
N MET A 263 59.73 66.69 -32.76
CA MET A 263 58.74 67.76 -32.66
C MET A 263 59.09 68.73 -31.52
N ALA A 264 59.58 68.22 -30.38
CA ALA A 264 60.07 69.04 -29.29
C ALA A 264 61.30 69.87 -29.70
N GLU A 265 62.28 69.25 -30.35
CA GLU A 265 63.47 69.95 -30.89
C GLU A 265 63.08 71.08 -31.87
N ARG A 266 62.22 70.78 -32.84
CA ARG A 266 61.70 71.76 -33.80
C ARG A 266 60.94 72.90 -33.12
N SER A 267 60.19 72.60 -32.07
CA SER A 267 59.47 73.62 -31.30
C SER A 267 60.43 74.56 -30.59
N GLU A 268 61.55 74.05 -30.06
CA GLU A 268 62.61 74.85 -29.44
C GLU A 268 63.32 75.72 -30.49
N GLU A 269 63.70 75.13 -31.64
CA GLU A 269 64.27 75.87 -32.77
C GLU A 269 63.34 77.00 -33.24
N TYR A 270 62.02 76.73 -33.32
CA TYR A 270 61.02 77.72 -33.69
C TYR A 270 60.96 78.87 -32.68
N GLU A 271 60.96 78.60 -31.37
CA GLU A 271 60.98 79.64 -30.35
C GLU A 271 62.29 80.45 -30.38
N ILE A 272 63.44 79.83 -30.64
CA ILE A 272 64.71 80.55 -30.85
C ILE A 272 64.60 81.50 -32.05
N LEU A 273 64.11 81.00 -33.19
CA LEU A 273 64.00 81.79 -34.42
C LEU A 273 63.00 82.94 -34.26
N LYS A 274 61.87 82.68 -33.59
CA LYS A 274 60.86 83.69 -33.25
C LYS A 274 61.44 84.79 -32.37
N ASN A 275 62.15 84.44 -31.31
CA ASN A 275 62.85 85.41 -30.45
C ASN A 275 63.88 86.24 -31.23
N TYR A 276 64.61 85.61 -32.16
CA TYR A 276 65.56 86.31 -33.02
C TYR A 276 64.86 87.28 -34.00
N ALA A 277 63.74 86.87 -34.59
CA ALA A 277 62.92 87.73 -35.44
C ALA A 277 62.39 88.95 -34.67
N ASP A 278 61.89 88.73 -33.45
CA ASP A 278 61.43 89.80 -32.55
C ASP A 278 62.58 90.75 -32.17
N PHE A 279 63.79 90.22 -31.92
CA PHE A 279 64.98 91.03 -31.66
C PHE A 279 65.36 91.92 -32.86
N LEU A 280 65.35 91.38 -34.08
CA LEU A 280 65.67 92.13 -35.30
C LEU A 280 64.59 93.15 -35.68
N HIS A 281 63.35 92.95 -35.23
CA HIS A 281 62.25 93.87 -35.50
C HIS A 281 62.54 95.29 -34.98
N TYR A 282 63.19 95.41 -33.82
CA TYR A 282 63.50 96.71 -33.22
C TYR A 282 64.55 97.51 -34.02
N PRO A 283 65.75 96.97 -34.36
CA PRO A 283 66.70 97.63 -35.23
C PRO A 283 66.14 97.98 -36.61
N LEU A 284 65.34 97.08 -37.21
CA LEU A 284 64.75 97.33 -38.53
C LEU A 284 63.77 98.51 -38.48
N THR A 285 62.92 98.56 -37.44
CA THR A 285 61.99 99.68 -37.22
C THR A 285 62.75 100.99 -36.97
N ALA A 286 63.84 100.94 -36.20
CA ALA A 286 64.71 102.09 -35.98
C ALA A 286 65.37 102.58 -37.28
N PHE A 287 65.85 101.64 -38.12
CA PHE A 287 66.42 101.94 -39.43
C PHE A 287 65.39 102.51 -40.42
N GLN A 288 64.17 101.97 -40.44
CA GLN A 288 63.08 102.53 -41.24
C GLN A 288 62.73 103.95 -40.81
N ASN A 289 62.67 104.21 -39.50
CA ASN A 289 62.42 105.55 -38.96
C ASN A 289 63.55 106.53 -39.28
N SER A 290 64.82 106.10 -39.21
CA SER A 290 65.96 106.94 -39.59
C SER A 290 66.00 107.21 -41.09
N SER A 291 65.76 106.20 -41.92
CA SER A 291 65.64 106.37 -43.38
C SER A 291 64.55 107.37 -43.74
N LYS A 292 63.36 107.26 -43.13
CA LYS A 292 62.25 108.21 -43.33
C LYS A 292 62.65 109.64 -42.95
N ARG A 293 63.37 109.83 -41.84
CA ARG A 293 63.89 111.14 -41.41
C ARG A 293 64.88 111.71 -42.42
N ILE A 294 65.84 110.91 -42.88
CA ILE A 294 66.83 111.33 -43.90
C ILE A 294 66.14 111.73 -45.20
N THR A 295 65.11 110.98 -45.63
CA THR A 295 64.32 111.36 -46.81
C THR A 295 63.64 112.71 -46.63
N GLN A 296 63.04 112.98 -45.47
CA GLN A 296 62.42 114.28 -45.16
C GLN A 296 63.45 115.42 -45.13
N GLU A 297 64.62 115.19 -44.53
CA GLU A 297 65.72 116.15 -44.51
C GLU A 297 66.23 116.46 -45.93
N TYR A 298 66.37 115.43 -46.77
CA TYR A 298 66.74 115.60 -48.18
C TYR A 298 65.68 116.38 -48.98
N GLU A 299 64.39 116.09 -48.79
CA GLU A 299 63.29 116.83 -49.41
C GLU A 299 63.26 118.30 -48.99
N SER A 300 63.49 118.58 -47.70
CA SER A 300 63.63 119.94 -47.17
C SER A 300 64.82 120.66 -47.81
N LEU A 301 66.00 120.03 -47.82
CA LEU A 301 67.22 120.61 -48.39
C LEU A 301 67.08 120.85 -49.90
N ASN A 302 66.42 119.93 -50.62
CA ASN A 302 66.13 120.09 -52.04
C ASN A 302 65.18 121.27 -52.28
N THR A 303 64.19 121.47 -51.40
CA THR A 303 63.29 122.63 -51.45
C THR A 303 64.06 123.93 -51.22
N ASP A 304 64.92 123.98 -50.19
CA ASP A 304 65.78 125.13 -49.90
C ASP A 304 66.73 125.44 -51.06
N TYR A 305 67.33 124.40 -51.67
CA TYR A 305 68.19 124.54 -52.85
C TYR A 305 67.43 125.09 -54.07
N VAL A 306 66.23 124.58 -54.34
CA VAL A 306 65.37 125.09 -55.42
C VAL A 306 64.99 126.54 -55.17
N GLN A 307 64.65 126.92 -53.94
CA GLN A 307 64.31 128.29 -53.58
C GLN A 307 65.53 129.23 -53.73
N MET A 308 66.70 128.84 -53.22
CA MET A 308 67.95 129.58 -53.39
C MET A 308 68.27 129.78 -54.88
N LYS A 309 68.06 128.75 -55.71
CA LYS A 309 68.28 128.83 -57.16
C LYS A 309 67.32 129.81 -57.83
N VAL A 310 66.04 129.80 -57.44
CA VAL A 310 65.05 130.78 -57.92
C VAL A 310 65.43 132.20 -57.52
N ASP A 311 65.84 132.41 -56.26
CA ASP A 311 66.26 133.73 -55.77
C ASP A 311 67.52 134.25 -56.50
N TYR A 312 68.47 133.35 -56.78
CA TYR A 312 69.66 133.65 -57.59
C TYR A 312 69.29 134.04 -59.03
N ASP A 313 68.41 133.29 -59.69
CA ASP A 313 67.92 133.60 -61.04
C ASP A 313 67.14 134.93 -61.07
N LEU A 314 66.37 135.21 -60.02
CA LEU A 314 65.63 136.46 -59.87
C LEU A 314 66.58 137.66 -59.70
N GLN A 315 67.61 137.54 -58.85
CA GLN A 315 68.64 138.56 -58.70
C GLN A 315 69.38 138.79 -60.02
N THR A 316 69.69 137.72 -60.75
CA THR A 316 70.35 137.80 -62.06
C THR A 316 69.48 138.58 -63.06
N ARG A 317 68.15 138.31 -63.10
CA ARG A 317 67.19 139.10 -63.91
C ARG A 317 67.11 140.56 -63.49
N TYR A 318 67.04 140.86 -62.20
CA TYR A 318 67.02 142.25 -61.72
C TYR A 318 68.30 142.99 -62.12
N PHE A 319 69.46 142.32 -62.02
CA PHE A 319 70.73 142.86 -62.50
C PHE A 319 70.69 143.15 -64.00
N GLN A 320 70.11 142.25 -64.79
CA GLN A 320 70.00 142.39 -66.25
C GLN A 320 69.05 143.55 -66.65
N VAL A 321 67.92 143.71 -65.96
CA VAL A 321 67.00 144.85 -66.13
C VAL A 321 67.65 146.17 -65.71
N LEU A 322 68.47 146.16 -64.65
CA LEU A 322 69.21 147.34 -64.23
C LEU A 322 70.23 147.77 -65.30
N VAL A 323 70.95 146.80 -65.88
CA VAL A 323 71.87 147.03 -67.00
C VAL A 323 71.14 147.60 -68.21
N GLU A 324 69.99 147.04 -68.61
CA GLU A 324 69.19 147.59 -69.72
C GLU A 324 68.70 149.03 -69.45
N ARG A 325 68.29 149.34 -68.21
CA ARG A 325 67.90 150.72 -67.84
C ARG A 325 69.07 151.69 -67.88
N VAL A 326 70.25 151.26 -67.44
CA VAL A 326 71.48 152.06 -67.55
C VAL A 326 71.80 152.30 -69.02
N ASP A 327 71.70 151.29 -69.88
CA ASP A 327 71.92 151.43 -71.32
C ASP A 327 70.89 152.36 -71.99
N GLN A 328 69.60 152.24 -71.64
CA GLN A 328 68.55 153.17 -72.11
C GLN A 328 68.80 154.61 -71.64
N THR A 329 69.32 154.80 -70.42
CA THR A 329 69.67 156.11 -69.88
C THR A 329 70.88 156.70 -70.60
N ILE A 330 71.88 155.87 -70.92
CA ILE A 330 73.04 156.27 -71.73
C ILE A 330 72.61 156.65 -73.15
N GLU A 331 71.69 155.91 -73.77
CA GLU A 331 71.13 156.26 -75.09
C GLU A 331 70.27 157.53 -75.04
N PHE A 332 69.50 157.75 -73.98
CA PHE A 332 68.78 158.99 -73.76
C PHE A 332 69.74 160.18 -73.62
N LEU A 333 70.82 160.04 -72.84
CA LEU A 333 71.85 161.07 -72.70
C LEU A 333 72.60 161.32 -74.02
N ARG A 334 72.85 160.29 -74.84
CA ARG A 334 73.37 160.46 -76.22
C ARG A 334 72.39 161.23 -77.11
N MET A 335 71.10 160.99 -77.00
CA MET A 335 70.07 161.74 -77.74
C MET A 335 70.00 163.21 -77.30
N VAL A 336 70.09 163.49 -75.99
CA VAL A 336 70.12 164.86 -75.44
C VAL A 336 71.40 165.59 -75.88
N SER A 337 72.55 164.90 -75.89
CA SER A 337 73.81 165.42 -76.42
C SER A 337 73.73 165.74 -77.92
N LYS A 338 72.99 164.94 -78.72
CA LYS A 338 72.72 165.23 -80.14
C LYS A 338 71.77 166.42 -80.35
N ARG A 339 70.81 166.68 -79.45
CA ARG A 339 69.92 167.85 -79.54
C ARG A 339 70.55 169.15 -79.07
N ALA A 340 71.50 169.09 -78.12
CA ALA A 340 72.23 170.27 -77.67
C ALA A 340 73.19 170.84 -78.75
N ASN A 341 73.69 170.00 -79.66
CA ASN A 341 74.57 170.42 -80.76
C ASN A 341 73.84 170.99 -82.00
N GLY A 342 72.53 171.28 -81.89
CA GLY A 342 71.70 171.78 -82.99
C GLY A 342 71.29 173.26 -82.91
N PHE A 343 71.67 173.97 -81.84
CA PHE A 343 71.43 175.41 -81.70
C PHE A 343 72.65 176.08 -81.06
N ALA A 344 73.35 176.88 -81.87
CA ALA A 344 74.47 177.78 -81.58
C ALA A 344 75.88 177.15 -81.52
#